data_AF-A0A238V7Y7-F1
#
_entry.id   AF-A0A238V7Y7-F1
#
_cell.length_a   1.000
_cell.length_b   1.000
_cell.length_c   1.000
_cell.angle_alpha   90.00
_cell.angle_beta   90.00
_cell.angle_gamma   90.00
#
_symmetry.space_group_name_H-M   'P 1'
#
loop_
_entity.id
_entity.type
_entity.pdbx_description
1 polymer ?
#
loop_
_entity_poly.entity_id
_entity_poly.type
_entity_poly.pdbx_seq_one_letter_code
_entity_poly.pdbx_strand_id
1 'polypeptide(L)'
;MTDRPGIPARELSDEELERQGVHAHAMRHWVFLHGTAEQFRTHTERMLELEQEYLRRHPQRTWQGSGGEAEAPSRDDRIRDLVQTFSRAITALLDEQPPAAATGQSTARRDPVQAQAALLRRFAEAPDGRMHKLEAHQIARQLAPDSHLVAQLYRQDPPLLQADRDTRVITDAGRAWLEQYSVPA
;
A
#
# COMPACT_ATOMS: atom_id res chain seq x y z
N MET A 1 17.00 10.85 7.68
CA MET A 1 18.10 9.98 7.19
C MET A 1 17.67 9.51 5.81
N THR A 2 18.13 10.19 4.77
CA THR A 2 17.77 9.91 3.38
C THR A 2 18.41 8.58 2.99
N ASP A 3 17.57 7.58 2.74
CA ASP A 3 17.96 6.23 2.37
C ASP A 3 18.83 6.30 1.10
N ARG A 4 20.05 5.78 1.19
CA ARG A 4 20.96 5.74 0.05
C ARG A 4 20.43 4.60 -0.82
N PRO A 5 20.02 4.82 -2.09
CA PRO A 5 19.66 3.70 -2.94
C PRO A 5 20.86 2.75 -2.96
N GLY A 6 20.58 1.45 -2.80
CA GLY A 6 21.62 0.42 -2.87
C GLY A 6 22.44 0.53 -4.15
N ILE A 7 23.50 -0.28 -4.25
CA ILE A 7 24.35 -0.31 -5.44
C ILE A 7 23.47 -0.45 -6.71
N PRO A 8 23.62 0.46 -7.72
CA PRO A 8 22.86 0.40 -8.96
C PRO A 8 22.94 -1.00 -9.59
N ALA A 9 21.87 -1.49 -10.20
CA ALA A 9 21.83 -2.86 -10.73
C ALA A 9 22.98 -3.13 -11.73
N ARG A 10 23.32 -2.12 -12.55
CA ARG A 10 24.43 -2.17 -13.52
C ARG A 10 25.82 -2.40 -12.90
N GLU A 11 25.98 -2.11 -11.60
CA GLU A 11 27.23 -2.26 -10.86
C GLU A 11 27.28 -3.58 -10.06
N LEU A 12 26.20 -4.36 -10.04
CA LEU A 12 26.16 -5.66 -9.37
C LEU A 12 26.91 -6.72 -10.19
N SER A 13 27.51 -7.70 -9.51
CA SER A 13 27.92 -8.96 -10.16
C SER A 13 26.69 -9.77 -10.58
N ASP A 14 26.88 -10.74 -11.48
CA ASP A 14 25.78 -11.59 -11.95
C ASP A 14 25.14 -12.37 -10.79
N GLU A 15 25.95 -12.92 -9.88
CA GLU A 15 25.50 -13.63 -8.68
C GLU A 15 24.67 -12.73 -7.75
N GLU A 16 25.11 -11.48 -7.58
CA GLU A 16 24.42 -10.50 -6.74
C GLU A 16 23.10 -10.07 -7.36
N LEU A 17 23.09 -9.85 -8.68
CA LEU A 17 21.91 -9.50 -9.46
C LEU A 17 20.85 -10.61 -9.37
N GLU A 18 21.25 -11.86 -9.55
CA GLU A 18 20.36 -13.02 -9.42
C GLU A 18 19.80 -13.17 -8.00
N ARG A 19 20.67 -13.08 -6.98
CA ARG A 19 20.26 -13.20 -5.58
C ARG A 19 19.26 -12.11 -5.17
N GLN A 20 19.53 -10.87 -5.55
CA GLN A 20 18.63 -9.77 -5.25
C GLN A 20 17.31 -9.87 -6.04
N GLY A 21 17.35 -10.30 -7.30
CA GLY A 21 16.15 -10.54 -8.09
C GLY A 21 15.24 -11.59 -7.45
N VAL A 22 15.80 -12.74 -7.05
CA VAL A 22 15.03 -13.80 -6.35
C VAL A 22 14.40 -13.27 -5.07
N HIS A 23 15.15 -12.52 -4.26
CA HIS A 23 14.63 -11.92 -3.04
C HIS A 23 13.52 -10.90 -3.31
N ALA A 24 13.68 -10.05 -4.32
CA ALA A 24 12.67 -9.07 -4.71
C ALA A 24 11.35 -9.73 -5.10
N HIS A 25 11.38 -10.79 -5.92
CA HIS A 25 10.18 -11.54 -6.27
C HIS A 25 9.53 -12.23 -5.07
N ALA A 26 10.32 -12.86 -4.21
CA ALA A 26 9.80 -13.54 -3.02
C ALA A 26 9.08 -12.57 -2.08
N MET A 27 9.57 -11.33 -1.97
CA MET A 27 8.99 -10.31 -1.10
C MET A 27 7.83 -9.54 -1.73
N ARG A 28 7.63 -9.61 -3.05
CA ARG A 28 6.63 -8.82 -3.79
C ARG A 28 5.24 -8.88 -3.19
N HIS A 29 4.74 -10.09 -2.93
CA HIS A 29 3.38 -10.27 -2.43
C HIS A 29 3.21 -9.72 -1.01
N TRP A 30 4.22 -9.92 -0.16
CA TRP A 30 4.22 -9.39 1.20
C TRP A 30 4.25 -7.85 1.19
N VAL A 31 5.13 -7.23 0.37
CA VAL A 31 5.21 -5.77 0.28
C VAL A 31 3.93 -5.18 -0.31
N PHE A 32 3.29 -5.86 -1.27
CA PHE A 32 1.99 -5.45 -1.81
C PHE A 32 0.89 -5.43 -0.74
N LEU A 33 0.79 -6.46 0.11
CA LEU A 33 -0.27 -6.56 1.11
C LEU A 33 0.00 -5.77 2.39
N HIS A 34 1.27 -5.61 2.76
CA HIS A 34 1.66 -5.14 4.10
C HIS A 34 2.59 -3.93 4.10
N GLY A 35 3.15 -3.57 2.94
CA GLY A 35 3.98 -2.38 2.80
C GLY A 35 3.16 -1.08 2.86
N THR A 36 3.82 0.00 3.24
CA THR A 36 3.31 1.35 2.95
C THR A 36 3.35 1.61 1.44
N ALA A 37 2.60 2.61 0.97
CA ALA A 37 2.65 3.02 -0.44
C ALA A 37 4.08 3.35 -0.91
N GLU A 38 4.86 3.99 -0.03
CA GLU A 38 6.27 4.32 -0.29
C GLU A 38 7.16 3.06 -0.36
N GLN A 39 6.97 2.10 0.55
CA GLN A 39 7.70 0.83 0.51
C GLN A 39 7.38 0.03 -0.76
N PHE A 40 6.11 0.01 -1.17
CA PHE A 40 5.69 -0.65 -2.40
C PHE A 40 6.29 0.02 -3.64
N ARG A 41 6.31 1.36 -3.69
CA ARG A 41 6.94 2.13 -4.76
C ARG A 41 8.43 1.80 -4.87
N THR A 42 9.18 1.97 -3.78
CA THR A 42 10.63 1.70 -3.75
C THR A 42 10.96 0.25 -4.09
N HIS A 43 10.17 -0.71 -3.59
CA HIS A 43 10.35 -2.13 -3.92
C HIS A 43 10.10 -2.43 -5.40
N THR A 44 9.05 -1.85 -5.98
CA THR A 44 8.71 -2.01 -7.40
C THR A 44 9.79 -1.40 -8.29
N GLU A 45 10.27 -0.19 -7.96
CA GLU A 45 11.37 0.46 -8.66
C GLU A 45 12.64 -0.41 -8.65
N ARG A 46 13.01 -0.95 -7.49
CA ARG A 46 14.19 -1.83 -7.39
C ARG A 46 14.02 -3.13 -8.17
N MET A 47 12.85 -3.77 -8.11
CA MET A 47 12.58 -5.01 -8.84
C MET A 47 12.71 -4.79 -10.36
N LEU A 48 12.10 -3.72 -10.88
CA LEU A 48 12.18 -3.37 -12.30
C LEU A 48 13.60 -3.03 -12.73
N GLU A 49 14.40 -2.38 -11.87
CA GLU A 49 15.81 -2.10 -12.16
C GLU A 49 16.63 -3.39 -12.31
N LEU A 50 16.43 -4.35 -11.40
CA LEU A 50 17.11 -5.66 -11.43
C LEU A 50 16.69 -6.48 -12.66
N GLU A 51 15.40 -6.53 -12.98
CA GLU A 51 14.86 -7.23 -14.15
C GLU A 51 15.42 -6.68 -15.46
N GLN A 52 15.43 -5.35 -15.60
CA GLN A 52 15.98 -4.70 -16.79
C GLN A 52 17.46 -5.03 -16.99
N GLU A 53 18.25 -4.98 -15.92
CA GLU A 53 19.67 -5.33 -16.00
C GLU A 53 19.87 -6.82 -16.31
N TYR A 54 19.06 -7.71 -15.73
CA TYR A 54 19.12 -9.14 -16.02
C TYR A 54 18.82 -9.42 -17.49
N LEU A 55 17.74 -8.86 -18.04
CA LEU A 55 17.38 -9.01 -19.46
C LEU A 55 18.44 -8.43 -20.40
N ARG A 56 19.10 -7.34 -19.99
CA ARG A 56 20.21 -6.74 -20.74
C ARG A 56 21.42 -7.68 -20.80
N ARG A 57 21.76 -8.38 -19.72
CA ARG A 57 22.88 -9.34 -19.65
C ARG A 57 22.54 -10.70 -20.26
N HIS A 58 21.28 -11.12 -20.17
CA HIS A 58 20.82 -12.45 -20.59
C HIS A 58 19.61 -12.37 -21.53
N PRO A 59 19.76 -11.77 -22.73
CA PRO A 59 18.63 -11.52 -23.64
C PRO A 59 17.94 -12.78 -24.19
N GLN A 60 18.55 -13.96 -24.03
CA GLN A 60 17.98 -15.25 -24.46
C GLN A 60 17.48 -16.13 -23.29
N ARG A 61 17.55 -15.64 -22.04
CA ARG A 61 17.01 -16.37 -20.89
C ARG A 61 15.66 -15.78 -20.50
N THR A 62 14.64 -16.62 -20.37
CA THR A 62 13.42 -16.25 -19.66
C THR A 62 13.75 -16.24 -18.16
N TRP A 63 13.48 -15.12 -17.49
CA TRP A 63 13.56 -15.08 -16.03
C TRP A 63 12.44 -15.95 -15.47
N GLN A 64 12.81 -16.96 -14.68
CA GLN A 64 12.11 -18.22 -14.39
C GLN A 64 12.34 -19.31 -15.44
N GLY A 65 12.99 -20.39 -14.98
CA GLY A 65 13.30 -21.60 -15.75
C GLY A 65 12.06 -22.39 -16.16
N SER A 66 11.34 -21.89 -17.15
CA SER A 66 10.43 -22.68 -17.98
C SER A 66 10.78 -22.39 -19.43
N GLY A 67 11.40 -23.37 -20.06
CA GLY A 67 12.00 -23.27 -21.38
C GLY A 67 11.01 -23.09 -22.53
N GLY A 68 11.61 -22.82 -23.67
CA GLY A 68 11.01 -22.90 -24.98
C GLY A 68 11.89 -22.14 -25.97
N GLU A 69 12.45 -22.84 -26.94
CA GLU A 69 12.96 -22.26 -28.19
C GLU A 69 11.78 -21.65 -28.96
N ALA A 70 11.18 -20.60 -28.42
CA ALA A 70 10.28 -19.74 -29.17
C ALA A 70 11.16 -18.75 -29.92
N GLU A 71 11.07 -18.79 -31.25
CA GLU A 71 11.71 -17.82 -32.13
C GLU A 71 11.42 -16.41 -31.59
N ALA A 72 12.48 -15.65 -31.29
CA ALA A 72 12.33 -14.36 -30.63
C ALA A 72 11.41 -13.47 -31.47
N PRO A 73 10.37 -12.84 -30.88
CA PRO A 73 9.41 -12.06 -31.64
C PRO A 73 10.11 -10.96 -32.42
N SER A 74 9.62 -10.73 -33.65
CA SER A 74 10.12 -9.67 -34.51
C SER A 74 10.12 -8.33 -33.77
N ARG A 75 10.98 -7.41 -34.18
CA ARG A 75 10.91 -6.02 -33.71
C ARG A 75 9.49 -5.46 -33.87
N ASP A 76 8.81 -5.81 -34.95
CA ASP A 76 7.46 -5.32 -35.25
C ASP A 76 6.41 -5.94 -34.33
N ASP A 77 6.56 -7.22 -33.97
CA ASP A 77 5.69 -7.88 -33.00
C ASP A 77 5.84 -7.28 -31.61
N ARG A 78 7.09 -6.99 -31.20
CA ARG A 78 7.38 -6.30 -29.95
C ARG A 78 6.80 -4.89 -29.92
N ILE A 79 6.93 -4.13 -31.01
CA ILE A 79 6.32 -2.79 -31.11
C ILE A 79 4.79 -2.88 -31.02
N ARG A 80 4.18 -3.84 -31.73
CA ARG A 80 2.73 -4.04 -31.70
C ARG A 80 2.23 -4.39 -30.31
N ASP A 81 2.91 -5.30 -29.62
CA ASP A 81 2.55 -5.74 -28.27
C ASP A 81 2.66 -4.59 -27.25
N LEU A 82 3.75 -3.81 -27.33
CA LEU A 82 3.91 -2.60 -26.50
C LEU A 82 2.77 -1.61 -26.73
N VAL A 83 2.45 -1.29 -27.99
CA VAL A 83 1.36 -0.35 -28.32
C VAL A 83 0.02 -0.85 -27.77
N GLN A 84 -0.28 -2.14 -27.91
CA GLN A 84 -1.52 -2.70 -27.37
C GLN A 84 -1.56 -2.66 -25.84
N THR A 85 -0.45 -2.98 -25.19
CA THR A 85 -0.32 -2.94 -23.73
C THR A 85 -0.52 -1.53 -23.20
N PHE A 86 0.17 -0.54 -23.77
CA PHE A 86 0.00 0.86 -23.38
C PHE A 86 -1.40 1.38 -23.68
N SER A 87 -1.99 1.02 -24.82
CA SER A 87 -3.36 1.42 -25.15
C SER A 87 -4.36 0.88 -24.12
N ARG A 88 -4.23 -0.38 -23.70
CA ARG A 88 -5.09 -0.97 -22.66
C ARG A 88 -4.90 -0.30 -21.31
N ALA A 89 -3.66 -0.03 -20.92
CA ALA A 89 -3.35 0.65 -19.66
C ALA A 89 -3.91 2.09 -19.64
N ILE A 90 -3.73 2.84 -20.72
CA ILE A 90 -4.29 4.19 -20.86
C ILE A 90 -5.82 4.14 -20.84
N THR A 91 -6.43 3.21 -21.57
CA THR A 91 -7.89 3.05 -21.58
C THR A 91 -8.40 2.73 -20.20
N ALA A 92 -7.75 1.82 -19.46
CA ALA A 92 -8.11 1.52 -18.08
C ALA A 92 -8.00 2.75 -17.17
N LEU A 93 -6.96 3.57 -17.30
CA LEU A 93 -6.81 4.82 -16.53
C LEU A 93 -7.84 5.90 -16.91
N LEU A 94 -8.28 5.92 -18.17
CA LEU A 94 -9.32 6.84 -18.63
C LEU A 94 -10.73 6.35 -18.22
N ASP A 95 -10.92 5.04 -18.18
CA ASP A 95 -12.14 4.37 -17.72
C ASP A 95 -12.20 4.24 -16.20
N GLU A 96 -11.08 4.47 -15.50
CA GLU A 96 -11.06 4.69 -14.05
C GLU A 96 -11.95 5.91 -13.76
N GLN A 97 -13.23 5.63 -13.53
CA GLN A 97 -14.08 6.51 -12.77
C GLN A 97 -13.36 6.70 -11.43
N PRO A 98 -13.03 7.93 -11.00
CA PRO A 98 -12.70 8.14 -9.60
C PRO A 98 -13.82 7.47 -8.80
N PRO A 99 -13.51 6.60 -7.82
CA PRO A 99 -14.52 5.82 -7.12
C PRO A 99 -15.59 6.80 -6.72
N ALA A 100 -16.80 6.66 -7.31
CA ALA A 100 -17.78 7.73 -7.40
C ALA A 100 -17.68 8.57 -6.13
N ALA A 101 -16.94 9.67 -6.23
CA ALA A 101 -16.66 10.48 -5.05
C ALA A 101 -18.04 11.03 -4.77
N ALA A 102 -18.68 10.44 -3.76
CA ALA A 102 -20.08 10.58 -3.43
C ALA A 102 -20.56 11.93 -3.95
N THR A 103 -21.29 11.87 -5.06
CA THR A 103 -21.77 13.04 -5.78
C THR A 103 -22.30 14.05 -4.76
N GLY A 104 -21.59 15.16 -4.59
CA GLY A 104 -22.13 16.35 -3.94
C GLY A 104 -22.16 16.40 -2.42
N GLN A 105 -21.11 15.99 -1.70
CA GLN A 105 -20.84 16.56 -0.37
C GLN A 105 -19.39 17.02 -0.25
N SER A 106 -19.26 18.34 -0.39
CA SER A 106 -18.12 19.19 -0.08
C SER A 106 -17.01 18.52 0.73
N THR A 107 -15.77 18.70 0.27
CA THR A 107 -14.53 18.69 1.06
C THR A 107 -14.54 19.77 2.16
N ALA A 108 -15.67 19.95 2.85
CA ALA A 108 -15.67 20.42 4.21
C ALA A 108 -14.80 19.43 4.97
N ARG A 109 -13.56 19.83 5.23
CA ARG A 109 -12.62 19.24 6.18
C ARG A 109 -13.45 18.48 7.23
N ARG A 110 -13.59 17.15 7.06
CA ARG A 110 -14.39 16.35 7.99
C ARG A 110 -13.87 16.69 9.37
N ASP A 111 -14.76 17.18 10.22
CA ASP A 111 -14.38 17.67 11.54
C ASP A 111 -13.52 16.59 12.21
N PRO A 112 -12.27 16.89 12.60
CA PRO A 112 -11.39 15.91 13.21
C PRO A 112 -12.04 15.21 14.41
N VAL A 113 -12.94 15.91 15.12
CA VAL A 113 -13.72 15.35 16.22
C VAL A 113 -14.72 14.30 15.71
N GLN A 114 -15.41 14.55 14.59
CA GLN A 114 -16.31 13.57 13.99
C GLN A 114 -15.57 12.35 13.45
N ALA A 115 -14.40 12.53 12.82
CA ALA A 115 -13.58 11.42 12.37
C ALA A 115 -13.09 10.56 13.55
N GLN A 116 -12.72 11.20 14.67
CA GLN A 116 -12.38 10.52 15.91
C GLN A 116 -13.57 9.74 16.49
N ALA A 117 -14.75 10.36 16.58
CA ALA A 117 -15.97 9.71 17.06
C ALA A 117 -16.38 8.51 16.18
N ALA A 118 -16.29 8.67 14.86
CA ALA A 118 -16.57 7.58 13.92
C ALA A 118 -15.60 6.40 14.10
N LEU A 119 -14.30 6.67 14.31
CA LEU A 119 -13.32 5.61 14.56
C LEU A 119 -13.57 4.91 15.89
N LEU A 120 -13.79 5.66 16.98
CA LEU A 120 -14.07 5.07 18.30
C LEU A 120 -15.36 4.26 18.31
N ARG A 121 -16.38 4.67 17.54
CA ARG A 121 -17.61 3.88 17.35
C ARG A 121 -17.32 2.51 16.72
N ARG A 122 -16.45 2.44 15.70
CA ARG A 122 -16.03 1.16 15.10
C ARG A 122 -15.34 0.25 16.11
N PHE A 123 -14.55 0.81 17.02
CA PHE A 123 -13.99 0.03 18.12
C PHE A 123 -15.08 -0.46 19.08
N ALA A 124 -16.00 0.40 19.49
CA ALA A 124 -17.08 0.04 20.43
C ALA A 124 -18.03 -1.05 19.88
N GLU A 125 -18.26 -1.06 18.57
CA GLU A 125 -19.07 -2.07 17.88
C GLU A 125 -18.32 -3.40 17.63
N ALA A 126 -16.99 -3.38 17.69
CA ALA A 126 -16.17 -4.57 17.50
C ALA A 126 -16.21 -5.49 18.74
N PRO A 127 -16.10 -6.83 18.56
CA PRO A 127 -16.03 -7.76 19.68
C PRO A 127 -14.98 -7.35 20.71
N ASP A 128 -15.38 -7.31 21.98
CA ASP A 128 -14.57 -6.89 23.14
C ASP A 128 -14.02 -5.45 23.06
N GLY A 129 -14.49 -4.62 22.13
CA GLY A 129 -13.94 -3.29 21.92
C GLY A 129 -12.58 -3.30 21.19
N ARG A 130 -12.26 -4.38 20.46
CA ARG A 130 -10.91 -4.67 19.98
C ARG A 130 -10.83 -4.74 18.46
N MET A 131 -9.72 -4.28 17.90
CA MET A 131 -9.47 -4.32 16.45
C MET A 131 -8.00 -4.56 16.16
N HIS A 132 -7.68 -5.29 15.09
CA HIS A 132 -6.30 -5.47 14.67
C HIS A 132 -5.68 -4.12 14.25
N LYS A 133 -4.40 -3.91 14.52
CA LYS A 133 -3.71 -2.63 14.27
C LYS A 133 -3.82 -2.18 12.81
N LEU A 134 -3.69 -3.10 11.86
CA LEU A 134 -3.74 -2.77 10.43
C LEU A 134 -5.14 -2.31 10.02
N GLU A 135 -6.17 -2.98 10.51
CA GLU A 135 -7.56 -2.63 10.25
C GLU A 135 -7.90 -1.25 10.83
N ALA A 136 -7.47 -0.97 12.07
CA ALA A 136 -7.65 0.35 12.68
C ALA A 136 -7.00 1.48 11.86
N HIS A 137 -5.80 1.24 11.32
CA HIS A 137 -5.13 2.20 10.44
C HIS A 137 -5.81 2.33 9.07
N GLN A 138 -6.35 1.25 8.50
CA GLN A 138 -7.11 1.29 7.25
C GLN A 138 -8.40 2.10 7.40
N ILE A 139 -9.19 1.85 8.44
CA ILE A 139 -10.42 2.60 8.73
C ILE A 139 -10.09 4.08 8.99
N ALA A 140 -9.04 4.37 9.76
CA ALA A 140 -8.63 5.75 10.00
C ALA A 140 -8.28 6.51 8.72
N ARG A 141 -7.60 5.86 7.75
CA ARG A 141 -7.33 6.47 6.44
C ARG A 141 -8.61 6.73 5.64
N GLN A 142 -9.61 5.85 5.72
CA GLN A 142 -10.89 6.07 5.04
C GLN A 142 -11.67 7.25 5.66
N LEU A 143 -11.57 7.42 6.97
CA LEU A 143 -12.23 8.50 7.70
C LEU A 143 -11.51 9.84 7.49
N ALA A 144 -10.18 9.85 7.53
CA ALA A 144 -9.32 11.02 7.38
C ALA A 144 -7.96 10.64 6.71
N PRO A 145 -7.86 10.73 5.36
CA PRO A 145 -6.71 10.25 4.58
C PRO A 145 -5.34 10.80 4.97
N ASP A 146 -5.30 12.05 5.45
CA ASP A 146 -4.06 12.75 5.83
C ASP A 146 -3.83 12.81 7.36
N SER A 147 -4.66 12.12 8.16
CA SER A 147 -4.63 12.26 9.61
C SER A 147 -3.85 11.13 10.30
N HIS A 148 -2.98 11.50 11.24
CA HIS A 148 -2.38 10.58 12.21
C HIS A 148 -3.34 10.20 13.35
N LEU A 149 -4.62 10.02 13.03
CA LEU A 149 -5.73 9.91 13.99
C LEU A 149 -5.49 8.81 15.03
N VAL A 150 -5.19 7.57 14.60
CA VAL A 150 -4.92 6.44 15.51
C VAL A 150 -3.80 6.77 16.51
N ALA A 151 -2.75 7.46 16.06
CA ALA A 151 -1.62 7.83 16.92
C ALA A 151 -1.94 8.95 17.91
N GLN A 152 -2.96 9.78 17.65
CA GLN A 152 -3.43 10.79 18.59
C GLN A 152 -4.20 10.15 19.76
N LEU A 153 -4.97 9.08 19.50
CA LEU A 153 -5.78 8.42 20.52
C LEU A 153 -4.97 7.74 21.63
N TYR A 154 -3.70 7.38 21.37
CA TYR A 154 -2.77 6.91 22.41
C TYR A 154 -2.16 8.03 23.25
N ARG A 155 -2.09 9.24 22.70
CA ARG A 155 -1.35 10.38 23.28
C ARG A 155 -2.26 11.35 24.03
N GLN A 156 -3.58 11.20 23.91
CA GLN A 156 -4.52 11.94 24.73
C GLN A 156 -4.43 11.50 26.18
N ASP A 157 -4.79 12.41 27.09
CA ASP A 157 -4.83 12.16 28.53
C ASP A 157 -6.26 12.45 29.04
N PRO A 158 -7.03 11.42 29.45
CA PRO A 158 -6.68 10.00 29.43
C PRO A 158 -6.63 9.40 28.00
N PRO A 159 -5.84 8.32 27.75
CA PRO A 159 -5.75 7.70 26.44
C PRO A 159 -7.06 7.03 26.05
N LEU A 160 -7.50 7.23 24.82
CA LEU A 160 -8.77 6.68 24.32
C LEU A 160 -8.62 5.29 23.70
N LEU A 161 -7.41 4.94 23.28
CA LEU A 161 -7.04 3.59 22.86
C LEU A 161 -5.84 3.10 23.64
N GLN A 162 -5.77 1.78 23.85
CA GLN A 162 -4.60 1.09 24.37
C GLN A 162 -4.08 0.08 23.33
N ALA A 163 -2.77 -0.11 23.31
CA ALA A 163 -2.14 -1.17 22.52
C ALA A 163 -2.01 -2.45 23.35
N ASP A 164 -2.53 -3.56 22.82
CA ASP A 164 -2.24 -4.91 23.29
C ASP A 164 -1.72 -5.74 22.11
N ARG A 165 -0.39 -5.90 22.04
CA ARG A 165 0.31 -6.56 20.93
C ARG A 165 -0.14 -6.00 19.56
N ASP A 166 -0.73 -6.85 18.73
CA ASP A 166 -1.22 -6.50 17.39
C ASP A 166 -2.67 -5.99 17.40
N THR A 167 -3.28 -5.89 18.57
CA THR A 167 -4.65 -5.46 18.77
C THR A 167 -4.68 -4.08 19.43
N ARG A 168 -5.68 -3.29 19.07
CA ARG A 168 -6.02 -2.00 19.68
C ARG A 168 -7.34 -2.14 20.39
N VAL A 169 -7.42 -1.59 21.59
CA VAL A 169 -8.58 -1.75 22.47
C VAL A 169 -9.05 -0.37 22.88
N ILE A 170 -10.34 -0.11 22.75
CA ILE A 170 -10.94 1.12 23.27
C ILE A 170 -10.96 1.09 24.80
N THR A 171 -10.47 2.15 25.40
CA THR A 171 -10.45 2.33 26.86
C THR A 171 -11.81 2.79 27.36
N ASP A 172 -12.03 2.76 28.67
CA ASP A 172 -13.25 3.32 29.26
C ASP A 172 -13.33 4.84 29.06
N ALA A 173 -12.18 5.53 29.05
CA ALA A 173 -12.10 6.93 28.65
C ALA A 173 -12.51 7.13 27.18
N GLY A 174 -12.09 6.24 26.27
CA GLY A 174 -12.51 6.24 24.87
C GLY A 174 -14.02 6.07 24.70
N ARG A 175 -14.63 5.18 25.50
CA ARG A 175 -16.09 4.98 25.53
C ARG A 175 -16.82 6.22 26.05
N ALA A 176 -16.40 6.78 27.19
CA ALA A 176 -16.99 7.98 27.75
C ALA A 176 -16.85 9.21 26.81
N TRP A 177 -15.69 9.34 26.16
CA TRP A 177 -15.46 10.37 25.15
C TRP A 177 -16.42 10.20 23.96
N LEU A 178 -16.60 8.95 23.49
CA LEU A 178 -17.53 8.66 22.40
C LEU A 178 -18.97 9.01 22.76
N GLU A 179 -19.43 8.71 23.98
CA GLU A 179 -20.76 9.09 24.44
C GLU A 179 -20.95 10.62 24.41
N GLN A 180 -19.95 11.39 24.84
CA GLN A 180 -19.99 12.85 24.88
C GLN A 180 -20.02 13.52 23.49
N TYR A 181 -19.37 12.92 22.49
CA TYR A 181 -19.21 13.49 21.15
C TYR A 181 -19.96 12.72 20.05
N SER A 182 -20.76 11.72 20.43
CA SER A 182 -21.71 11.09 19.53
C SER A 182 -22.91 12.02 19.33
N VAL A 183 -22.98 12.64 18.16
CA VAL A 183 -24.22 13.31 17.73
C VAL A 183 -25.28 12.21 17.51
N PRO A 184 -26.48 12.30 18.11
CA PRO A 184 -27.57 11.40 17.76
C PRO A 184 -27.87 11.56 16.26
N ALA A 185 -28.03 10.43 15.58
CA ALA A 185 -28.30 10.36 14.14
C ALA A 185 -29.52 11.20 13.72
#